data_AF-A0A7S1KM51-F1
#
_entry.id   AF-A0A7S1KM51-F1
#
_cell.length_a   1.000
_cell.length_b   1.000
_cell.length_c   1.000
_cell.angle_alpha   90.00
_cell.angle_beta   90.00
_cell.angle_gamma   90.00
#
_symmetry.space_group_name_H-M   'P 1'
#
loop_
_entity.id
_entity.type
_entity.pdbx_description
1 polymer ?
#
loop_
_entity_poly.entity_id
_entity_poly.type
_entity_poly.pdbx_seq_one_letter_code
_entity_poly.pdbx_strand_id
1 'polypeptide(L)'
;DFQPITFPPSLLASYKLAHLSHGAFSNIYLLQSQHTNALYILKLLPRTLDPNRILSEIQILSKLRNVPQVNCQLLKVYHAQKHYFLKINYIEGASLHALLHLRVVDMRIYLEHCLDALQALFQRAIIHWDVKQTNILYNPTTGAFALVDFGLAREAHYRGQSLENMLNDAETLMSADHLNVDAIQGNCDEIHRQYIEKGQVQKEDMGSIGTAGCSVPKAKPRGTGISDP
;
A
#
# COMPACT_ATOMS: atom_id res chain seq x y z
N ASP A 1 1.70 26.50 -17.08
CA ASP A 1 2.67 26.25 -18.16
C ASP A 1 3.23 24.84 -18.13
N PHE A 2 2.66 23.93 -18.91
CA PHE A 2 3.25 22.61 -19.14
C PHE A 2 4.41 22.76 -20.11
N GLN A 3 5.59 23.06 -19.57
CA GLN A 3 6.83 22.98 -20.34
C GLN A 3 7.03 21.54 -20.83
N PRO A 4 7.44 21.33 -22.10
CA PRO A 4 7.57 19.99 -22.66
C PRO A 4 8.61 19.17 -21.87
N ILE A 5 8.27 17.91 -21.61
CA ILE A 5 9.15 16.97 -20.91
C ILE A 5 10.23 16.49 -21.89
N THR A 6 11.48 16.77 -21.59
CA THR A 6 12.63 16.25 -22.35
C THR A 6 13.12 14.94 -21.76
N PHE A 7 12.86 13.83 -22.45
CA PHE A 7 13.33 12.50 -22.03
C PHE A 7 14.81 12.26 -22.40
N PRO A 8 15.57 11.48 -21.61
CA PRO A 8 16.92 11.09 -21.98
C PRO A 8 16.93 10.32 -23.33
N PRO A 9 17.83 10.64 -24.28
CA PRO A 9 17.88 9.95 -25.57
C PRO A 9 18.09 8.44 -25.45
N SER A 10 18.91 8.00 -24.50
CA SER A 10 19.15 6.57 -24.22
C SER A 10 17.89 5.83 -23.77
N LEU A 11 16.95 6.54 -23.13
CA LEU A 11 15.67 5.98 -22.70
C LEU A 11 14.75 5.81 -23.91
N LEU A 12 14.63 6.84 -24.77
CA LEU A 12 13.83 6.78 -26.00
C LEU A 12 14.35 5.73 -26.99
N ALA A 13 15.67 5.53 -27.05
CA ALA A 13 16.28 4.51 -27.91
C ALA A 13 15.94 3.07 -27.47
N SER A 14 15.71 2.84 -26.17
CA SER A 14 15.55 1.49 -25.61
C SER A 14 14.11 1.11 -25.25
N TYR A 15 13.21 2.10 -25.10
CA TYR A 15 11.86 1.90 -24.57
C TYR A 15 10.80 2.64 -25.39
N LYS A 16 9.63 2.04 -25.54
CA LYS A 16 8.39 2.73 -25.90
C LYS A 16 7.72 3.26 -24.64
N LEU A 17 7.24 4.50 -24.67
CA LEU A 17 6.63 5.16 -23.51
C LEU A 17 5.14 5.38 -23.75
N ALA A 18 4.33 5.07 -22.73
CA ALA A 18 2.92 5.45 -22.67
C ALA A 18 2.66 6.19 -21.36
N HIS A 19 2.04 7.38 -21.43
CA HIS A 19 1.68 8.12 -20.24
C HIS A 19 0.55 7.40 -19.49
N LEU A 20 0.71 7.18 -18.19
CA LEU A 20 -0.28 6.51 -17.35
C LEU A 20 -1.03 7.49 -16.46
N SER A 21 -0.31 8.41 -15.80
CA SER A 21 -0.91 9.26 -14.79
C SER A 21 -0.16 10.56 -14.59
N HIS A 22 -0.95 11.59 -14.29
CA HIS A 22 -0.49 12.90 -13.87
C HIS A 22 -0.74 13.06 -12.37
N GLY A 23 0.33 13.21 -11.59
CA GLY A 23 0.26 13.47 -10.16
C GLY A 23 0.66 14.90 -9.81
N ALA A 24 0.25 15.38 -8.64
CA ALA A 24 0.62 16.70 -8.14
C ALA A 24 2.15 16.91 -8.07
N PHE A 25 2.91 15.83 -7.86
CA PHE A 25 4.36 15.87 -7.67
C PHE A 25 5.13 14.99 -8.65
N SER A 26 4.47 14.22 -9.51
CA SER A 26 5.18 13.37 -10.47
C SER A 26 4.32 12.98 -11.67
N ASN A 27 4.98 12.69 -12.79
CA ASN A 27 4.34 12.04 -13.93
C ASN A 27 4.77 10.57 -14.01
N ILE A 28 3.83 9.69 -14.33
CA ILE A 28 4.07 8.25 -14.40
C ILE A 28 3.89 7.78 -15.84
N TYR A 29 4.90 7.08 -16.36
CA TYR A 29 4.88 6.47 -17.68
C TYR A 29 5.11 4.96 -17.58
N LEU A 30 4.39 4.19 -18.40
CA LEU A 30 4.69 2.80 -18.70
C LEU A 30 5.83 2.77 -19.72
N LEU A 31 6.84 1.95 -19.46
CA LEU A 31 7.95 1.68 -20.37
C LEU A 31 7.85 0.23 -20.84
N GLN A 32 7.86 0.02 -22.14
CA GLN A 32 8.02 -1.29 -22.74
C GLN A 32 9.40 -1.37 -23.39
N SER A 33 10.23 -2.32 -22.97
CA SER A 33 11.52 -2.57 -23.60
C SER A 33 11.33 -2.96 -25.05
N GLN A 34 12.05 -2.29 -25.96
CA GLN A 34 12.02 -2.61 -27.38
C GLN A 34 12.73 -3.94 -27.71
N HIS A 35 13.59 -4.43 -26.81
CA HIS A 35 14.36 -5.65 -27.02
C HIS A 35 13.70 -6.89 -26.40
N THR A 36 13.11 -6.75 -25.21
CA THR A 36 12.58 -7.90 -24.44
C THR A 36 11.07 -7.87 -24.27
N ASN A 37 10.38 -6.81 -24.70
CA ASN A 37 8.98 -6.52 -24.38
C ASN A 37 8.67 -6.42 -22.87
N ALA A 38 9.68 -6.47 -21.99
CA ALA A 38 9.49 -6.34 -20.55
C ALA A 38 8.95 -4.94 -20.19
N LEU A 39 8.04 -4.92 -19.22
CA LEU A 39 7.39 -3.70 -18.73
C LEU A 39 8.10 -3.12 -17.51
N TYR A 40 8.10 -1.79 -17.42
CA TYR A 40 8.64 -1.01 -16.32
C TYR A 40 7.79 0.23 -16.08
N ILE A 41 7.97 0.88 -14.93
CA ILE A 41 7.39 2.19 -14.66
C ILE A 41 8.50 3.24 -14.62
N LEU A 42 8.22 4.42 -15.15
CA LEU A 42 9.09 5.58 -15.09
C LEU A 42 8.37 6.71 -14.36
N LYS A 43 8.86 7.01 -13.15
CA LYS A 43 8.39 8.14 -12.35
C LYS A 43 9.26 9.36 -12.63
N LEU A 44 8.64 10.46 -13.04
CA LEU A 44 9.29 11.72 -13.37
C LEU A 44 9.11 12.69 -12.21
N LEU A 45 10.22 13.13 -11.63
CA LEU A 45 10.25 14.10 -10.54
C LEU A 45 10.80 15.42 -11.07
N PRO A 46 10.03 16.52 -11.03
CA PRO A 46 10.55 17.85 -11.37
C PRO A 46 11.70 18.23 -10.43
N ARG A 47 12.74 18.85 -10.97
CA ARG A 47 13.87 19.39 -10.18
C ARG A 47 13.48 20.58 -9.31
N THR A 48 12.29 21.14 -9.51
CA THR A 48 11.70 22.19 -8.66
C THR A 48 11.18 21.64 -7.33
N LEU A 49 11.01 20.32 -7.20
CA LEU A 49 10.74 19.72 -5.90
C LEU A 49 11.96 19.87 -4.98
N ASP A 50 11.71 19.83 -3.67
CA ASP A 50 12.77 19.82 -2.66
C ASP A 50 13.82 18.73 -2.97
N PRO A 51 15.09 19.10 -3.21
CA PRO A 51 16.16 18.14 -3.47
C PRO A 51 16.28 17.06 -2.39
N ASN A 52 16.04 17.40 -1.13
CA ASN A 52 16.11 16.44 -0.02
C ASN A 52 15.02 15.38 -0.15
N ARG A 53 13.81 15.76 -0.60
CA ARG A 53 12.72 14.83 -0.87
C ARG A 53 13.08 13.84 -1.98
N ILE A 54 13.65 14.32 -3.08
CA ILE A 54 14.07 13.48 -4.21
C ILE A 54 15.19 12.51 -3.79
N LEU A 55 16.20 13.04 -3.09
CA LEU A 55 17.33 12.23 -2.61
C LEU A 55 16.86 11.18 -1.60
N SER A 56 15.98 11.55 -0.68
CA SER A 56 15.40 10.64 0.31
C SER A 56 14.65 9.49 -0.35
N GLU A 57 13.79 9.76 -1.34
CA GLU A 57 13.07 8.72 -2.08
C GLU A 57 14.04 7.74 -2.78
N ILE A 58 15.07 8.27 -3.45
CA ILE A 58 16.09 7.44 -4.13
C ILE A 58 16.87 6.59 -3.12
N GLN A 59 17.27 7.17 -1.99
CA GLN A 59 18.02 6.47 -0.94
C GLN A 59 17.19 5.37 -0.29
N ILE A 60 15.94 5.66 0.08
CA ILE A 60 15.02 4.69 0.67
C ILE A 60 14.77 3.53 -0.29
N LEU A 61 14.40 3.81 -1.54
CA LEU A 61 14.19 2.74 -2.54
C LEU A 61 15.46 1.94 -2.83
N SER A 62 16.64 2.55 -2.72
CA SER A 62 17.92 1.84 -2.85
C SER A 62 18.18 0.91 -1.67
N LYS A 63 17.84 1.32 -0.44
CA LYS A 63 17.94 0.49 0.79
C LYS A 63 16.94 -0.67 0.80
N LEU A 64 15.78 -0.46 0.20
CA LEU A 64 14.72 -1.47 0.08
C LEU A 64 14.93 -2.44 -1.08
N ARG A 65 16.05 -2.29 -1.80
CA ARG A 65 16.37 -3.21 -2.89
C ARG A 65 16.55 -4.62 -2.35
N ASN A 66 15.91 -5.59 -2.99
CA ASN A 66 15.92 -7.01 -2.61
C ASN A 66 15.32 -7.32 -1.23
N VAL A 67 14.51 -6.43 -0.65
CA VAL A 67 13.71 -6.73 0.53
C VAL A 67 12.47 -7.53 0.07
N PRO A 68 12.31 -8.81 0.45
CA PRO A 68 11.25 -9.67 -0.10
C PRO A 68 9.83 -9.14 0.09
N GLN A 69 9.59 -8.45 1.21
CA GLN A 69 8.28 -7.89 1.57
C GLN A 69 7.96 -6.57 0.85
N VAL A 70 8.93 -5.98 0.13
CA VAL A 70 8.76 -4.68 -0.55
C VAL A 70 9.01 -4.85 -2.04
N ASN A 71 7.92 -4.95 -2.81
CA ASN A 71 8.01 -5.30 -4.23
C ASN A 71 8.34 -4.12 -5.15
N CYS A 72 8.27 -2.89 -4.66
CA CYS A 72 8.67 -1.69 -5.40
C CYS A 72 10.19 -1.52 -5.41
N GLN A 73 10.80 -1.77 -6.56
CA GLN A 73 12.25 -1.87 -6.73
C GLN A 73 12.75 -0.80 -7.68
N LEU A 74 13.60 0.10 -7.18
CA LEU A 74 14.33 1.05 -8.02
C LEU A 74 15.39 0.32 -8.83
N LEU A 75 15.29 0.38 -10.15
CA LEU A 75 16.21 -0.29 -11.07
C LEU A 75 17.31 0.66 -11.55
N LYS A 76 16.93 1.88 -11.94
CA LYS A 76 17.87 2.87 -12.48
C LYS A 76 17.35 4.30 -12.31
N VAL A 77 18.26 5.24 -12.12
CA VAL A 77 17.97 6.68 -12.12
C VAL A 77 18.59 7.30 -13.36
N TYR A 78 17.81 8.12 -14.05
CA TYR A 78 18.28 9.01 -15.11
C TYR A 78 18.00 10.45 -14.71
N HIS A 79 18.66 11.38 -15.40
CA HIS A 79 18.42 12.80 -15.23
C HIS A 79 18.51 13.48 -16.60
N ALA A 80 17.63 14.44 -16.84
CA ALA A 80 17.68 15.28 -18.03
C ALA A 80 17.03 16.63 -17.74
N GLN A 81 17.71 17.71 -18.13
CA GLN A 81 17.25 19.09 -17.99
C GLN A 81 16.58 19.39 -16.64
N LYS A 82 15.24 19.40 -16.60
CA LYS A 82 14.40 19.80 -15.47
C LYS A 82 13.81 18.64 -14.67
N HIS A 83 14.16 17.38 -14.96
CA HIS A 83 13.57 16.21 -14.30
C HIS A 83 14.61 15.16 -13.89
N TYR A 84 14.30 14.45 -12.82
CA TYR A 84 14.84 13.13 -12.50
C TYR A 84 13.85 12.05 -12.95
N PHE A 85 14.37 10.92 -13.41
CA PHE A 85 13.57 9.82 -13.94
C PHE A 85 13.95 8.54 -13.20
N LEU A 86 13.02 8.00 -12.43
CA LEU A 86 13.21 6.80 -11.64
C LEU A 86 12.57 5.64 -12.41
N LYS A 87 13.39 4.75 -12.96
CA LYS A 87 12.93 3.51 -13.57
C LYS A 87 12.76 2.47 -12.45
N ILE A 88 11.53 2.04 -12.24
CA ILE A 88 11.15 1.01 -11.27
C ILE A 88 10.57 -0.21 -12.01
N ASN A 89 10.54 -1.37 -11.35
CA ASN A 89 9.88 -2.55 -11.91
C ASN A 89 8.38 -2.29 -12.12
N TYR A 90 7.82 -2.89 -13.16
CA TYR A 90 6.38 -2.96 -13.31
C TYR A 90 5.82 -4.05 -12.39
N ILE A 91 4.71 -3.73 -11.75
CA ILE A 91 4.00 -4.64 -10.85
C ILE A 91 2.58 -4.71 -11.39
N GLU A 92 2.17 -5.91 -11.76
CA GLU A 92 0.82 -6.14 -12.26
C GLU A 92 -0.17 -6.08 -11.09
N GLY A 93 -1.21 -5.28 -11.24
CA GLY A 93 -2.25 -5.10 -10.24
C GLY A 93 -3.03 -3.81 -10.45
N ALA A 94 -4.13 -3.68 -9.74
CA ALA A 94 -4.88 -2.44 -9.63
C ALA A 94 -4.68 -1.82 -8.26
N SER A 95 -4.89 -0.51 -8.13
CA SER A 95 -4.93 0.11 -6.82
C SER A 95 -6.11 -0.46 -6.02
N LEU A 96 -5.95 -0.61 -4.70
CA LEU A 96 -7.05 -1.07 -3.85
C LEU A 96 -8.29 -0.17 -4.02
N HIS A 97 -8.11 1.13 -4.26
CA HIS A 97 -9.20 2.04 -4.55
C HIS A 97 -10.07 1.60 -5.74
N ALA A 98 -9.49 0.98 -6.77
CA ALA A 98 -10.22 0.47 -7.92
C ALA A 98 -10.89 -0.89 -7.65
N LEU A 99 -10.57 -1.53 -6.53
CA LEU A 99 -10.98 -2.87 -6.13
C LEU A 99 -12.02 -2.84 -4.99
N LEU A 100 -13.01 -1.94 -5.08
CA LEU A 100 -14.04 -1.73 -4.03
C LEU A 100 -14.91 -2.96 -3.71
N HIS A 101 -14.86 -4.02 -4.53
CA HIS A 101 -15.67 -5.23 -4.39
C HIS A 101 -14.82 -6.49 -4.15
N LEU A 102 -13.69 -6.36 -3.46
CA LEU A 102 -12.86 -7.52 -3.11
C LEU A 102 -13.62 -8.50 -2.21
N ARG A 103 -13.38 -9.80 -2.45
CA ARG A 103 -13.88 -10.84 -1.55
C ARG A 103 -13.16 -10.71 -0.21
N VAL A 104 -13.82 -11.13 0.87
CA VAL A 104 -13.23 -11.13 2.23
C VAL A 104 -11.88 -11.85 2.28
N VAL A 105 -11.74 -12.96 1.55
CA VAL A 105 -10.48 -13.71 1.47
C VAL A 105 -9.35 -12.90 0.86
N ASP A 106 -9.63 -12.12 -0.18
CA ASP A 106 -8.64 -11.30 -0.87
C ASP A 106 -8.24 -10.11 0.02
N MET A 107 -9.19 -9.55 0.79
CA MET A 107 -8.93 -8.49 1.77
C MET A 107 -8.02 -8.98 2.89
N ARG A 108 -8.19 -10.21 3.38
CA ARG A 108 -7.28 -10.78 4.39
C ARG A 108 -5.85 -10.91 3.86
N ILE A 109 -5.68 -11.49 2.67
CA ILE A 109 -4.36 -11.64 2.03
C ILE A 109 -3.72 -10.27 1.78
N TYR A 110 -4.53 -9.30 1.34
CA TYR A 110 -4.09 -7.92 1.19
C TYR A 110 -3.56 -7.31 2.50
N LEU A 111 -4.29 -7.47 3.61
CA LEU A 111 -3.89 -6.94 4.91
C LEU A 111 -2.63 -7.62 5.44
N GLU A 112 -2.52 -8.95 5.29
CA GLU A 112 -1.33 -9.72 5.66
C GLU A 112 -0.09 -9.17 4.94
N HIS A 113 -0.11 -9.07 3.61
CA HIS A 113 1.02 -8.53 2.85
C HIS A 113 1.31 -7.05 3.17
N CYS A 114 0.28 -6.25 3.44
CA CYS A 114 0.46 -4.86 3.85
C CYS A 114 1.22 -4.77 5.18
N LEU A 115 0.82 -5.55 6.17
CA LEU A 115 1.48 -5.58 7.47
C LEU A 115 2.91 -6.12 7.36
N ASP A 116 3.16 -7.14 6.55
CA ASP A 116 4.52 -7.65 6.29
C ASP A 116 5.43 -6.58 5.67
N ALA A 117 4.92 -5.84 4.68
CA ALA A 117 5.65 -4.75 4.05
C ALA A 117 5.97 -3.65 5.07
N LEU A 118 4.97 -3.21 5.84
CA LEU A 118 5.14 -2.16 6.86
C LEU A 118 6.11 -2.58 7.96
N GLN A 119 6.02 -3.83 8.43
CA GLN A 119 6.96 -4.39 9.40
C GLN A 119 8.39 -4.39 8.85
N ALA A 120 8.58 -4.75 7.58
CA ALA A 120 9.91 -4.73 6.95
C ALA A 120 10.49 -3.32 6.81
N LEU A 121 9.65 -2.30 6.52
CA LEU A 121 10.08 -0.90 6.52
C LEU A 121 10.48 -0.46 7.93
N PHE A 122 9.64 -0.77 8.90
CA PHE A 122 9.82 -0.38 10.29
C PHE A 122 11.12 -0.95 10.89
N GLN A 123 11.42 -2.24 10.67
CA GLN A 123 12.68 -2.87 11.08
C GLN A 123 13.93 -2.22 10.47
N ARG A 124 13.78 -1.52 9.34
CA ARG A 124 14.85 -0.79 8.65
C ARG A 124 14.87 0.69 8.98
N ALA A 125 14.13 1.07 10.02
CA ALA A 125 13.96 2.43 10.46
C ALA A 125 13.31 3.35 9.40
N ILE A 126 12.42 2.83 8.55
CA ILE A 126 11.77 3.58 7.48
C ILE A 126 10.26 3.67 7.78
N ILE A 127 9.71 4.88 7.68
CA ILE A 127 8.28 5.14 7.72
C ILE A 127 7.82 5.57 6.33
N HIS A 128 6.74 4.98 5.80
CA HIS A 128 6.25 5.28 4.44
C HIS A 128 5.52 6.63 4.33
N TRP A 129 4.80 7.04 5.39
CA TRP A 129 4.02 8.28 5.50
C TRP A 129 2.82 8.48 4.56
N ASP A 130 2.76 7.77 3.44
CA ASP A 130 1.63 7.87 2.49
C ASP A 130 0.95 6.52 2.25
N VAL A 131 0.68 5.77 3.33
CA VAL A 131 0.00 4.48 3.23
C VAL A 131 -1.50 4.73 3.03
N LYS A 132 -1.97 4.51 1.81
CA LYS A 132 -3.38 4.64 1.43
C LYS A 132 -3.72 3.68 0.29
N GLN A 133 -5.02 3.43 0.11
CA GLN A 133 -5.54 2.50 -0.91
C GLN A 133 -5.12 2.81 -2.37
N THR A 134 -4.71 4.04 -2.68
CA THR A 134 -4.20 4.39 -4.02
C THR A 134 -2.73 4.04 -4.23
N ASN A 135 -1.98 3.86 -3.13
CA ASN A 135 -0.54 3.57 -3.13
C ASN A 135 -0.25 2.09 -2.83
N ILE A 136 -1.27 1.25 -2.87
CA ILE A 136 -1.13 -0.18 -2.69
C ILE A 136 -1.75 -0.85 -3.92
N LEU A 137 -0.91 -1.57 -4.65
CA LEU A 137 -1.30 -2.36 -5.80
C LEU A 137 -1.56 -3.79 -5.35
N TYR A 138 -2.64 -4.37 -5.85
CA TYR A 138 -3.01 -5.74 -5.59
C TYR A 138 -3.55 -6.41 -6.85
N ASN A 139 -3.17 -7.67 -7.05
CA ASN A 139 -3.71 -8.53 -8.09
C ASN A 139 -4.44 -9.71 -7.43
N PRO A 140 -5.78 -9.74 -7.46
CA PRO A 140 -6.55 -10.81 -6.82
C PRO A 140 -6.37 -12.18 -7.49
N THR A 141 -5.96 -12.22 -8.76
CA THR A 141 -5.75 -13.47 -9.50
C THR A 141 -4.44 -14.13 -9.09
N THR A 142 -3.37 -13.35 -8.92
CA THR A 142 -2.03 -13.87 -8.60
C THR A 142 -1.68 -13.75 -7.12
N GLY A 143 -2.46 -12.98 -6.35
CA GLY A 143 -2.13 -12.57 -4.98
C GLY A 143 -1.00 -11.55 -4.88
N ALA A 144 -0.49 -11.04 -6.02
CA ALA A 144 0.64 -10.12 -6.02
C ALA A 144 0.27 -8.81 -5.31
N PHE A 145 1.17 -8.34 -4.45
CA PHE A 145 1.04 -7.14 -3.65
C PHE A 145 2.22 -6.20 -3.88
N ALA A 146 1.98 -4.89 -3.86
CA ALA A 146 3.04 -3.91 -3.76
C ALA A 146 2.60 -2.62 -3.06
N LEU A 147 3.38 -2.21 -2.06
CA LEU A 147 3.38 -0.85 -1.56
C LEU A 147 4.23 0.02 -2.50
N VAL A 148 3.65 1.09 -3.03
CA VAL A 148 4.28 2.00 -4.00
C VAL A 148 4.27 3.45 -3.51
N ASP A 149 5.02 4.30 -4.20
CA ASP A 149 5.16 5.75 -3.92
C ASP A 149 5.79 6.11 -2.57
N PHE A 150 7.12 6.01 -2.52
CA PHE A 150 7.93 6.38 -1.36
C PHE A 150 8.29 7.88 -1.33
N GLY A 151 7.57 8.73 -2.07
CA GLY A 151 7.89 10.16 -2.20
C GLY A 151 7.75 10.98 -0.90
N LEU A 152 7.03 10.45 0.09
CA LEU A 152 6.92 11.01 1.44
C LEU A 152 7.64 10.18 2.51
N ALA A 153 8.22 9.04 2.14
CA ALA A 153 8.88 8.16 3.09
C ALA A 153 10.10 8.84 3.73
N ARG A 154 10.38 8.50 4.99
CA ARG A 154 11.49 9.06 5.77
C ARG A 154 12.18 7.97 6.58
N GLU A 155 13.48 8.15 6.75
CA GLU A 155 14.21 7.41 7.79
C GLU A 155 13.92 8.06 9.14
N ALA A 156 13.63 7.23 10.12
CA ALA A 156 13.43 7.66 11.49
C ALA A 156 14.66 7.25 12.31
N HIS A 157 15.24 8.21 13.03
CA HIS A 157 16.44 7.97 13.81
C HIS A 157 16.07 7.40 15.19
N TYR A 158 15.77 6.10 15.23
CA TYR A 158 15.42 5.41 16.47
C TYR A 158 16.68 5.14 17.30
N ARG A 159 16.99 6.03 18.25
CA ARG A 159 18.07 5.81 19.22
C ARG A 159 17.66 4.75 20.26
N GLY A 160 17.74 3.47 19.90
CA GLY A 160 17.73 2.35 20.86
C GLY A 160 16.45 2.17 21.68
N GLN A 161 15.27 2.32 21.08
CA GLN A 161 13.99 2.31 21.80
C GLN A 161 13.06 1.14 21.38
N SER A 162 12.15 0.78 22.30
CA SER A 162 11.14 -0.28 22.16
C SER A 162 10.11 0.04 21.06
N LEU A 163 9.42 -0.99 20.55
CA LEU A 163 8.30 -0.89 19.58
C LEU A 163 7.27 0.18 19.97
N GLU A 164 6.98 0.28 21.26
CA GLU A 164 5.99 1.21 21.83
C GLU A 164 6.42 2.68 21.70
N ASN A 165 7.69 3.00 21.98
CA ASN A 165 8.20 4.34 21.75
C ASN A 165 8.30 4.66 20.25
N MET A 166 8.54 3.65 19.42
CA MET A 166 8.59 3.78 17.97
C MET A 166 7.22 4.13 17.37
N LEU A 167 6.14 3.57 17.94
CA LEU A 167 4.77 3.90 17.58
C LEU A 167 4.40 5.31 18.07
N ASN A 168 4.82 5.70 19.29
CA ASN A 168 4.60 7.05 19.81
C ASN A 168 5.36 8.11 19.00
N ASP A 169 6.59 7.83 18.55
CA ASP A 169 7.35 8.74 17.69
C ASP A 169 6.69 8.85 16.30
N ALA A 170 6.24 7.73 15.73
CA ALA A 170 5.46 7.75 14.50
C ALA A 170 4.17 8.56 14.69
N GLU A 171 3.46 8.41 15.81
CA GLU A 171 2.24 9.16 16.14
C GLU A 171 2.52 10.66 16.36
N THR A 172 3.62 10.99 17.04
CA THR A 172 4.08 12.37 17.27
C THR A 172 4.47 13.05 15.96
N LEU A 173 5.14 12.32 15.06
CA LEU A 173 5.48 12.84 13.76
C LEU A 173 4.20 12.96 12.89
N MET A 174 3.34 11.94 12.88
CA MET A 174 2.08 11.91 12.11
C MET A 174 1.11 13.01 12.53
N SER A 175 1.15 13.43 13.79
CA SER A 175 0.38 14.58 14.29
C SER A 175 1.01 15.93 13.95
N ALA A 176 2.34 16.01 13.79
CA ALA A 176 3.04 17.26 13.48
C ALA A 176 2.81 17.78 12.05
N ASP A 177 2.52 16.91 11.08
CA ASP A 177 2.33 17.27 9.65
C ASP A 177 0.86 17.18 9.15
N HIS A 178 -0.12 17.28 10.06
CA HIS A 178 -1.57 17.20 9.81
C HIS A 178 -2.10 15.83 9.35
N LEU A 179 -2.43 14.98 10.33
CA LEU A 179 -3.58 14.07 10.24
C LEU A 179 -4.37 14.17 11.55
N ASN A 180 -5.53 14.83 11.50
CA ASN A 180 -6.49 14.79 12.59
C ASN A 180 -7.07 13.36 12.64
N VAL A 181 -6.54 12.53 13.53
CA VAL A 181 -6.97 11.13 13.73
C VAL A 181 -8.49 11.06 14.00
N ASP A 182 -9.06 12.08 14.62
CA ASP A 182 -10.51 12.21 14.88
C ASP A 182 -11.34 12.32 13.58
N ALA A 183 -10.77 12.87 12.50
CA ALA A 183 -11.46 13.01 11.21
C ALA A 183 -11.55 11.67 10.44
N ILE A 184 -10.64 10.73 10.71
CA ILE A 184 -10.65 9.39 10.09
C ILE A 184 -11.67 8.50 10.81
N GLN A 185 -11.72 8.56 12.14
CA GLN A 185 -12.70 7.82 12.94
C GLN A 185 -14.13 8.28 12.63
N GLY A 186 -14.37 9.59 12.50
CA GLY A 186 -15.68 10.14 12.15
C GLY A 186 -16.17 9.75 10.75
N ASN A 187 -15.27 9.52 9.79
CA ASN A 187 -15.64 9.07 8.44
C ASN A 187 -15.94 7.56 8.39
N CYS A 188 -15.28 6.75 9.21
CA CYS A 188 -15.58 5.32 9.30
C CYS A 188 -16.98 5.05 9.86
N ASP A 189 -17.41 5.80 10.88
CA ASP A 189 -18.73 5.66 11.48
C ASP A 189 -19.85 6.16 10.54
N GLU A 190 -19.59 7.21 9.76
CA GLU A 190 -20.54 7.76 8.78
C GLU A 190 -20.69 6.85 7.55
N ILE A 191 -19.58 6.27 7.05
CA ILE A 191 -19.61 5.28 5.96
C ILE A 191 -20.31 4.00 6.42
N HIS A 192 -20.10 3.56 7.68
CA HIS A 192 -20.79 2.42 8.26
C HIS A 192 -22.30 2.66 8.40
N ARG A 193 -22.71 3.87 8.81
CA ARG A 193 -24.12 4.27 8.94
C ARG A 193 -24.83 4.33 7.59
N GLN A 194 -24.17 4.90 6.58
CA GLN A 194 -24.71 4.97 5.21
C GLN A 194 -24.83 3.59 4.52
N TYR A 195 -23.98 2.62 4.90
CA TYR A 195 -24.05 1.23 4.43
C TYR A 195 -25.22 0.45 5.05
N ILE A 196 -25.61 0.75 6.29
CA ILE A 196 -26.77 0.12 6.95
C ILE A 196 -28.09 0.73 6.43
N GLU A 197 -28.12 2.03 6.11
CA GLU A 197 -29.34 2.73 5.69
C GLU A 197 -29.73 2.51 4.21
N LYS A 198 -28.78 2.13 3.32
CA LYS A 198 -29.05 1.99 1.87
C LYS A 198 -29.32 0.58 1.33
N GLY A 199 -29.52 -0.41 2.20
CA GLY A 199 -30.39 -1.53 1.86
C GLY A 199 -29.78 -2.94 1.91
N GLN A 200 -30.54 -3.78 2.63
CA GLN A 200 -30.76 -5.22 2.44
C GLN A 200 -29.73 -6.21 3.03
N VAL A 201 -29.78 -6.39 4.36
CA VAL A 201 -29.75 -7.72 4.98
C VAL A 201 -30.76 -7.74 6.14
N GLN A 202 -31.65 -8.72 6.17
CA GLN A 202 -32.59 -8.91 7.28
C GLN A 202 -31.87 -9.34 8.55
N LYS A 203 -32.26 -8.72 9.68
CA LYS A 203 -31.75 -8.96 11.03
C LYS A 203 -32.13 -10.35 11.56
N GLU A 204 -31.51 -11.44 11.09
CA GLU A 204 -31.65 -12.73 11.80
C GLU A 204 -30.34 -13.54 12.01
N ASP A 205 -29.21 -13.22 11.34
CA ASP A 205 -28.00 -14.06 11.45
C ASP A 205 -26.79 -13.44 12.18
N MET A 206 -26.98 -12.44 13.03
CA MET A 206 -25.91 -11.92 13.91
C MET A 206 -26.27 -12.07 15.39
N GLY A 207 -26.62 -13.30 15.76
CA GLY A 207 -26.60 -13.76 17.13
C GLY A 207 -25.17 -14.13 17.56
N SER A 208 -24.62 -13.33 18.47
CA SER A 208 -23.63 -13.78 19.46
C SER A 208 -22.20 -14.03 18.98
N ILE A 209 -21.37 -12.99 18.97
CA ILE A 209 -19.99 -13.12 19.48
C ILE A 209 -19.80 -12.03 20.54
N GLY A 210 -20.37 -12.33 21.72
CA GLY A 210 -20.10 -11.62 22.95
C GLY A 210 -18.75 -12.04 23.53
N THR A 211 -18.09 -11.07 24.11
CA THR A 211 -16.95 -11.18 25.01
C THR A 211 -17.21 -12.12 26.20
N ALA A 212 -16.16 -12.88 26.55
CA ALA A 212 -15.88 -13.52 27.84
C ALA A 212 -16.78 -14.67 28.34
N GLY A 213 -16.13 -15.76 28.80
CA GLY A 213 -16.74 -16.68 29.77
C GLY A 213 -16.38 -18.15 29.60
N CYS A 214 -15.38 -18.61 30.36
CA CYS A 214 -15.07 -20.00 30.61
C CYS A 214 -16.28 -20.76 31.23
N SER A 215 -16.68 -21.92 30.69
CA SER A 215 -17.11 -23.10 31.46
C SER A 215 -17.57 -24.26 30.54
N VAL A 216 -16.92 -25.42 30.70
CA VAL A 216 -17.38 -26.72 30.17
C VAL A 216 -18.12 -27.45 31.29
N PRO A 217 -19.31 -28.04 31.03
CA PRO A 217 -19.50 -29.41 31.50
C PRO A 217 -20.35 -30.34 30.60
N LYS A 218 -19.76 -31.51 30.33
CA LYS A 218 -20.26 -32.90 30.29
C LYS A 218 -21.62 -33.25 29.65
N ALA A 219 -21.53 -34.13 28.65
CA ALA A 219 -22.61 -34.90 28.04
C ALA A 219 -23.22 -35.99 28.96
N LYS A 220 -24.52 -36.23 28.80
CA LYS A 220 -25.22 -37.48 29.16
C LYS A 220 -26.15 -37.89 28.01
N PRO A 221 -26.42 -39.20 27.84
CA PRO A 221 -26.72 -39.81 26.54
C PRO A 221 -28.21 -39.80 26.21
N ARG A 222 -28.55 -39.79 24.92
CA ARG A 222 -29.91 -40.12 24.45
C ARG A 222 -29.90 -41.49 23.79
N GLY A 223 -30.72 -42.38 24.35
CA GLY A 223 -31.05 -43.67 23.77
C GLY A 223 -31.87 -43.51 22.49
N THR A 224 -31.65 -44.45 21.57
CA THR A 224 -32.46 -44.66 20.38
C THR A 224 -33.59 -45.63 20.72
N GLY A 225 -34.84 -45.16 20.63
CA GLY A 225 -36.01 -46.04 20.60
C GLY A 225 -36.12 -46.69 19.23
N ILE A 226 -36.09 -48.02 19.22
CA ILE A 226 -36.48 -48.88 18.10
C ILE A 226 -37.94 -49.24 18.35
N SER A 227 -38.79 -49.13 17.32
CA SER A 227 -40.17 -49.62 17.31
C SER A 227 -40.20 -51.05 16.75
N ASP A 228 -40.76 -51.97 17.54
CA ASP A 228 -41.10 -53.36 17.20
C ASP A 228 -42.18 -53.45 16.09
N PRO A 229 -42.38 -54.65 15.52
CA PRO A 229 -43.29 -55.64 16.11
C PRO A 229 -42.67 -56.99 16.47
#